data_AF-A0A182N2K2-F1
#
_entry.id   AF-A0A182N2K2-F1
#
_cell.length_a   1.000
_cell.length_b   1.000
_cell.length_c   1.000
_cell.angle_alpha   90.00
_cell.angle_beta   90.00
_cell.angle_gamma   90.00
#
_symmetry.space_group_name_H-M   'P 1'
#
loop_
_entity.id
_entity.type
_entity.pdbx_description
1 polymer ?
#
loop_
_entity_poly.entity_id
_entity_poly.type
_entity_poly.pdbx_seq_one_letter_code
_entity_poly.pdbx_strand_id
1 'polypeptide(L)'
;VVVVVVTFDSWLLVVCEEAKDCGSCSRICFQPTSTFHFSESFSCRETNFPRLFSSRRPCLTPILATMAAALLLRNACRRTLLPGYGMNSALPLVAARTIVLKPVPSDVRPGESHDDRNARLNRPQSPHLSIYAFQLTSMLSITHRFTGLALTGYITVLGLGALAMPHDATHYLTMLEGLSAPTLLALKFTLAYPFAYHTVNGVRHLFWDLGKFLTLKEVYTTGYAMLGVSGVLAGVLTAL
;
A
#
# COMPACT_ATOMS: atom_id res chain seq x y z
N VAL A 1 -20.30 -23.79 10.95
CA VAL A 1 -19.51 -24.17 9.73
C VAL A 1 -18.19 -23.42 9.82
N VAL A 2 -17.03 -24.06 9.64
CA VAL A 2 -15.75 -23.33 9.76
C VAL A 2 -15.59 -22.40 8.55
N VAL A 3 -15.88 -21.12 8.73
CA VAL A 3 -15.67 -20.08 7.73
C VAL A 3 -14.28 -19.48 7.98
N VAL A 4 -13.36 -19.72 7.04
CA VAL A 4 -12.04 -19.07 7.05
C VAL A 4 -12.22 -17.62 6.62
N VAL A 5 -11.91 -16.69 7.52
CA VAL A 5 -11.95 -15.25 7.28
C VAL A 5 -10.67 -14.84 6.55
N VAL A 6 -10.80 -14.32 5.34
CA VAL A 6 -9.72 -13.58 4.65
C VAL A 6 -9.94 -12.10 4.93
N THR A 7 -9.06 -11.51 5.73
CA THR A 7 -9.13 -10.09 6.09
C THR A 7 -8.75 -9.20 4.90
N PHE A 8 -9.61 -8.24 4.57
CA PHE A 8 -9.34 -7.13 3.65
C PHE A 8 -9.42 -5.81 4.44
N ASP A 9 -8.36 -5.00 4.36
CA ASP A 9 -8.16 -3.74 5.08
C ASP A 9 -9.16 -2.59 4.77
N SER A 10 -10.35 -2.86 4.20
CA SER A 10 -11.37 -1.81 4.03
C SER A 10 -12.82 -2.31 3.94
N TRP A 11 -13.10 -3.61 4.06
CA TRP A 11 -14.47 -4.12 4.03
C TRP A 11 -14.64 -5.22 5.08
N LEU A 12 -15.23 -4.85 6.21
CA LEU A 12 -15.60 -5.77 7.28
C LEU A 12 -17.00 -6.32 6.98
N LEU A 13 -17.10 -7.53 6.44
CA LEU A 13 -18.37 -8.25 6.35
C LEU A 13 -18.44 -9.24 7.52
N VAL A 14 -19.03 -8.80 8.63
CA VAL A 14 -19.29 -9.67 9.79
C VAL A 14 -20.61 -10.40 9.55
N VAL A 15 -20.54 -11.69 9.24
CA VAL A 15 -21.69 -12.59 9.35
C VAL A 15 -21.60 -13.22 10.73
N CYS A 16 -22.40 -12.76 11.68
CA CYS A 16 -22.53 -13.42 12.98
C CYS A 16 -23.29 -14.73 12.80
N GLU A 17 -22.66 -15.84 13.18
CA GLU A 17 -23.34 -17.11 13.43
C GLU A 17 -24.27 -16.92 14.63
N GLU A 18 -25.52 -17.36 14.48
CA GLU A 18 -26.60 -17.17 15.44
C GLU A 18 -26.30 -17.99 16.71
N ALA A 19 -25.59 -17.39 17.66
CA ALA A 19 -25.48 -17.90 19.01
C ALA A 19 -26.87 -17.82 19.66
N LYS A 20 -27.60 -18.94 19.65
CA LYS A 20 -28.70 -19.16 20.58
C LYS A 20 -28.14 -18.96 21.99
N ASP A 21 -28.75 -18.05 22.73
CA ASP A 21 -28.46 -17.64 24.12
C ASP A 21 -27.43 -16.51 24.32
N CYS A 22 -27.81 -15.30 23.89
CA CYS A 22 -27.54 -14.09 24.67
C CYS A 22 -28.67 -13.08 24.44
N GLY A 23 -29.59 -13.00 25.40
CA GLY A 23 -30.66 -12.01 25.39
C GLY A 23 -30.12 -10.62 25.65
N SER A 24 -30.12 -9.75 24.63
CA SER A 24 -30.56 -8.36 24.75
C SER A 24 -30.59 -7.67 23.37
N CYS A 25 -31.81 -7.36 22.92
CA CYS A 25 -32.20 -6.32 21.97
C CYS A 25 -31.47 -6.22 20.62
N SER A 26 -31.98 -6.99 19.65
CA SER A 26 -31.77 -6.78 18.21
C SER A 26 -32.46 -5.49 17.74
N ARG A 27 -31.70 -4.57 17.16
CA ARG A 27 -32.24 -3.59 16.20
C ARG A 27 -31.29 -3.54 15.00
N ILE A 28 -31.71 -4.14 13.90
CA ILE A 28 -31.02 -4.05 12.61
C ILE A 28 -31.22 -2.62 12.10
N CYS A 29 -30.17 -1.81 12.15
CA CYS A 29 -30.16 -0.50 11.49
C CYS A 29 -29.50 -0.64 10.11
N PHE A 30 -30.31 -0.62 9.05
CA PHE A 30 -29.82 -0.25 7.72
C PHE A 30 -29.68 1.27 7.70
N GLN A 31 -28.47 1.79 7.51
CA GLN A 31 -28.28 3.22 7.20
C GLN A 31 -27.60 3.39 5.84
N PRO A 32 -28.16 4.21 4.94
CA PRO A 32 -27.55 4.52 3.66
C PRO A 32 -26.36 5.46 3.85
N THR A 33 -25.39 5.30 2.96
CA THR A 33 -24.15 6.05 2.84
C THR A 33 -24.37 7.56 2.75
N SER A 34 -24.29 8.27 3.86
CA SER A 34 -23.85 9.67 3.95
C SER A 34 -23.90 10.12 5.41
N THR A 35 -22.84 10.78 5.89
CA THR A 35 -22.65 11.35 7.23
C THR A 35 -22.11 10.39 8.30
N PHE A 36 -20.79 10.41 8.48
CA PHE A 36 -20.13 9.92 9.70
C PHE A 36 -19.95 11.12 10.65
N HIS A 37 -20.82 11.23 11.65
CA HIS A 37 -20.54 11.99 12.86
C HIS A 37 -19.90 11.03 13.87
N PHE A 38 -18.64 11.28 14.24
CA PHE A 38 -17.95 10.52 15.27
C PHE A 38 -18.27 11.14 16.63
N SER A 39 -19.19 10.55 17.37
CA SER A 39 -19.40 10.83 18.78
C SER A 39 -19.70 9.52 19.49
N GLU A 40 -18.68 8.88 20.05
CA GLU A 40 -18.66 8.52 21.47
C GLU A 40 -17.30 7.93 21.86
N SER A 41 -16.84 8.39 23.01
CA SER A 41 -15.51 8.21 23.57
C SER A 41 -15.28 6.79 24.09
N PHE A 42 -14.26 6.10 23.59
CA PHE A 42 -13.65 4.99 24.33
C PHE A 42 -12.52 5.53 25.20
N SER A 43 -12.80 5.63 26.50
CA SER A 43 -11.83 5.89 27.55
C SER A 43 -10.91 4.69 27.71
N CYS A 44 -9.69 4.77 27.18
CA CYS A 44 -8.62 3.82 27.50
C CYS A 44 -7.98 4.25 28.82
N ARG A 45 -8.26 3.47 29.87
CA ARG A 45 -7.72 3.61 31.22
C ARG A 45 -6.22 3.28 31.22
N GLU A 46 -5.40 4.27 31.55
CA GLU A 46 -3.94 4.14 31.76
C GLU A 46 -3.62 3.14 32.89
N THR A 47 -2.70 2.21 32.63
CA THR A 47 -2.06 1.39 33.67
C THR A 47 -0.57 1.74 33.78
N ASN A 48 -0.23 2.26 34.95
CA ASN A 48 1.09 2.63 35.48
C ASN A 48 2.21 1.59 35.25
N PHE A 49 3.40 2.05 34.82
CA PHE A 49 4.69 1.44 35.18
C PHE A 49 5.74 2.56 35.43
N PRO A 50 6.59 2.44 36.48
CA PRO A 50 7.28 3.59 37.08
C PRO A 50 8.62 3.96 36.42
N ARG A 51 8.94 5.26 36.52
CA ARG A 51 10.22 5.90 36.20
C ARG A 51 11.29 5.54 37.23
N LEU A 52 12.50 5.18 36.82
CA LEU A 52 13.71 5.26 37.66
C LEU A 52 14.96 5.60 36.83
N PHE A 53 15.67 6.65 37.32
CA PHE A 53 17.06 7.09 37.06
C PHE A 53 17.43 7.61 35.66
N SER A 54 17.65 8.91 35.41
CA SER A 54 18.55 9.90 36.04
C SER A 54 20.04 9.53 35.99
N SER A 55 20.76 10.05 35.00
CA SER A 55 22.17 10.43 35.15
C SER A 55 22.53 11.55 34.17
N ARG A 56 23.01 12.65 34.74
CA ARG A 56 23.58 13.83 34.08
C ARG A 56 24.97 13.49 33.54
N ARG A 57 25.31 13.94 32.32
CA ARG A 57 26.42 14.88 32.02
C ARG A 57 26.63 15.07 30.51
N PRO A 58 27.13 16.26 30.09
CA PRO A 58 27.33 16.63 28.69
C PRO A 58 28.76 16.32 28.22
N CYS A 59 28.92 15.91 26.96
CA CYS A 59 30.22 15.90 26.29
C CYS A 59 30.16 16.81 25.06
N LEU A 60 30.75 17.99 25.24
CA LEU A 60 31.15 18.91 24.19
C LEU A 60 32.06 18.22 23.17
N THR A 61 31.82 18.53 21.88
CA THR A 61 32.79 18.73 20.78
C THR A 61 33.88 17.67 20.55
N PRO A 62 33.99 17.15 19.31
CA PRO A 62 34.75 17.89 18.30
C PRO A 62 34.20 17.69 16.88
N ILE A 63 33.20 18.49 16.49
CA ILE A 63 32.76 18.55 15.08
C ILE A 63 33.04 19.95 14.47
N LEU A 64 33.41 20.93 15.30
CA LEU A 64 33.70 22.30 14.81
C LEU A 64 35.13 22.50 14.25
N ALA A 65 36.04 21.54 14.43
CA ALA A 65 37.45 21.72 14.04
C ALA A 65 37.78 21.28 12.60
N THR A 66 36.89 20.56 11.92
CA THR A 66 37.15 20.04 10.55
C THR A 66 36.58 20.90 9.43
N MET A 67 35.67 21.86 9.72
CA MET A 67 35.10 22.72 8.67
C MET A 67 35.91 24.00 8.38
N ALA A 68 36.78 24.43 9.31
CA ALA A 68 37.58 25.65 9.13
C ALA A 68 38.77 25.48 8.17
N ALA A 69 39.35 24.28 8.08
CA ALA A 69 40.50 24.01 7.20
C ALA A 69 40.12 23.93 5.70
N ALA A 70 38.89 23.55 5.37
CA ALA A 70 38.41 23.44 3.99
C ALA A 70 38.04 24.79 3.35
N LEU A 71 37.79 25.83 4.16
CA LEU A 71 37.41 27.16 3.67
C LEU A 71 38.61 28.05 3.32
N LEU A 72 39.78 27.83 3.92
CA LEU A 72 40.98 28.64 3.64
C LEU A 72 41.73 28.19 2.37
N LEU A 73 41.68 26.91 2.02
CA LEU A 73 42.30 26.40 0.78
C LEU A 73 41.52 26.76 -0.50
N ARG A 74 40.20 27.02 -0.39
CA ARG A 74 39.38 27.46 -1.55
C ARG A 74 39.61 28.93 -1.93
N ASN A 75 40.04 29.77 -0.99
CA ASN A 75 40.22 31.21 -1.24
C ASN A 75 41.63 31.59 -1.74
N ALA A 76 42.62 30.70 -1.60
CA ALA A 76 43.98 30.96 -2.08
C ALA A 76 44.20 30.61 -3.56
N CYS A 77 43.34 29.76 -4.17
CA CYS A 77 43.51 29.30 -5.56
C CYS A 77 42.77 30.16 -6.61
N ARG A 78 42.23 31.34 -6.24
CA ARG A 78 41.46 32.20 -7.16
C ARG A 78 42.11 33.55 -7.48
N ARG A 79 43.38 33.77 -7.10
CA ARG A 79 44.03 35.09 -7.22
C ARG A 79 45.29 35.17 -8.08
N THR A 80 45.68 34.10 -8.75
CA THR A 80 46.81 34.13 -9.69
C THR A 80 46.48 33.25 -10.87
N LEU A 81 46.78 33.76 -12.07
CA LEU A 81 46.51 33.22 -13.42
C LEU A 81 45.20 33.74 -14.05
N LEU A 82 45.23 34.96 -14.63
CA LEU A 82 45.50 35.14 -16.07
C LEU A 82 45.46 36.64 -16.48
N PRO A 83 46.21 37.02 -17.53
CA PRO A 83 46.53 38.40 -17.91
C PRO A 83 45.48 39.02 -18.84
N GLY A 84 45.62 40.33 -19.06
CA GLY A 84 44.65 41.19 -19.73
C GLY A 84 44.16 40.74 -21.10
N TYR A 85 42.84 40.84 -21.28
CA TYR A 85 42.18 41.03 -22.57
C TYR A 85 40.87 41.80 -22.32
N GLY A 86 40.72 42.94 -22.99
CA GLY A 86 39.46 43.63 -23.28
C GLY A 86 38.43 43.81 -22.14
N MET A 87 38.45 44.98 -21.51
CA MET A 87 37.22 45.60 -21.00
C MET A 87 36.20 45.68 -22.15
N ASN A 88 35.11 44.91 -22.06
CA ASN A 88 33.77 45.20 -22.60
C ASN A 88 32.92 43.92 -22.55
N SER A 89 32.45 43.55 -21.37
CA SER A 89 31.23 42.75 -21.25
C SER A 89 30.60 43.05 -19.89
N ALA A 90 29.56 43.87 -19.93
CA ALA A 90 28.67 44.06 -18.80
C ALA A 90 28.11 42.68 -18.42
N LEU A 91 28.60 42.10 -17.32
CA LEU A 91 27.95 40.99 -16.66
C LEU A 91 26.53 41.46 -16.32
N PRO A 92 25.46 40.82 -16.80
CA PRO A 92 24.13 41.19 -16.37
C PRO A 92 24.08 40.83 -14.89
N LEU A 93 24.01 41.84 -14.04
CA LEU A 93 23.59 41.69 -12.66
C LEU A 93 22.20 41.05 -12.75
N VAL A 94 22.13 39.73 -12.61
CA VAL A 94 20.85 39.01 -12.55
C VAL A 94 20.18 39.51 -11.28
N ALA A 95 19.34 40.53 -11.44
CA ALA A 95 18.54 41.09 -10.38
C ALA A 95 17.69 39.95 -9.82
N ALA A 96 18.10 39.42 -8.67
CA ALA A 96 17.31 38.47 -7.92
C ALA A 96 15.97 39.16 -7.61
N ARG A 97 14.93 38.84 -8.38
CA ARG A 97 13.58 39.36 -8.16
C ARG A 97 13.12 38.82 -6.81
N THR A 98 13.08 39.67 -5.80
CA THR A 98 12.44 39.34 -4.53
C THR A 98 10.95 39.19 -4.78
N ILE A 99 10.47 37.95 -4.78
CA ILE A 99 9.04 37.65 -4.83
C ILE A 99 8.48 38.03 -3.46
N VAL A 100 7.75 39.15 -3.39
CA VAL A 100 6.97 39.51 -2.20
C VAL A 100 5.69 38.69 -2.24
N LEU A 101 5.64 37.60 -1.46
CA LEU A 101 4.42 36.84 -1.27
C LEU A 101 3.46 37.63 -0.37
N LYS A 102 2.25 37.90 -0.85
CA LYS A 102 1.18 38.45 -0.02
C LYS A 102 0.61 37.31 0.83
N PRO A 103 0.69 37.36 2.17
CA PRO A 103 0.04 36.36 3.01
C PRO A 103 -1.48 36.46 2.79
N VAL A 104 -2.07 35.38 2.31
CA VAL A 104 -3.53 35.24 2.23
C VAL A 104 -3.99 34.68 3.57
N PRO A 105 -4.91 35.36 4.28
CA PRO A 105 -5.44 34.84 5.54
C PRO A 105 -6.14 33.51 5.28
N SER A 106 -5.85 32.51 6.11
CA SER A 106 -6.49 31.21 6.01
C SER A 106 -7.93 31.31 6.52
N ASP A 107 -8.91 31.05 5.67
CA ASP A 107 -10.33 30.89 6.06
C ASP A 107 -10.52 29.55 6.78
N VAL A 108 -10.10 29.52 8.05
CA VAL A 108 -10.21 28.36 8.94
C VAL A 108 -11.45 28.55 9.80
N ARG A 109 -12.49 27.78 9.48
CA ARG A 109 -13.69 27.69 10.31
C ARG A 109 -13.40 26.73 11.47
N PRO A 110 -13.60 27.14 12.74
CA PRO A 110 -13.45 26.25 13.88
C PRO A 110 -14.42 25.07 13.77
N GLY A 111 -13.94 23.84 13.99
CA GLY A 111 -14.77 22.63 13.91
C GLY A 111 -15.00 22.06 12.51
N GLU A 112 -14.45 22.68 11.45
CA GLU A 112 -14.53 22.15 10.09
C GLU A 112 -13.51 21.02 9.86
N SER A 113 -13.95 19.90 9.28
CA SER A 113 -13.07 18.81 8.86
C SER A 113 -12.15 19.24 7.70
N HIS A 114 -10.98 18.61 7.59
CA HIS A 114 -10.07 18.81 6.48
C HIS A 114 -10.76 18.58 5.11
N ASP A 115 -11.60 17.55 5.02
CA ASP A 115 -12.24 17.15 3.76
C ASP A 115 -13.35 18.12 3.38
N ASP A 116 -14.18 18.54 4.36
CA ASP A 116 -15.20 19.57 4.17
C ASP A 116 -14.59 20.90 3.71
N ARG A 117 -13.44 21.26 4.29
CA ARG A 117 -12.67 22.43 3.87
C ARG A 117 -12.22 22.32 2.42
N ASN A 118 -11.68 21.17 2.00
CA ASN A 118 -11.20 20.98 0.63
C ASN A 118 -12.35 20.95 -0.38
N ALA A 119 -13.48 20.33 -0.02
CA ALA A 119 -14.70 20.32 -0.82
C ALA A 119 -15.25 21.74 -1.01
N ARG A 120 -15.37 22.52 0.08
CA ARG A 120 -15.81 23.91 0.04
C ARG A 120 -14.89 24.80 -0.81
N LEU A 121 -13.58 24.60 -0.69
CA LEU A 121 -12.57 25.36 -1.44
C LEU A 121 -12.40 24.88 -2.89
N ASN A 122 -13.11 23.82 -3.30
CA ASN A 122 -13.02 23.22 -4.64
C ASN A 122 -11.56 22.97 -5.08
N ARG A 123 -10.74 22.47 -4.15
CA ARG A 123 -9.33 22.19 -4.44
C ARG A 123 -9.25 20.97 -5.36
N PRO A 124 -8.57 21.07 -6.52
CA PRO A 124 -8.40 19.92 -7.39
C PRO A 124 -7.50 18.89 -6.71
N GLN A 125 -7.85 17.61 -6.86
CA GLN A 125 -7.00 16.52 -6.44
C GLN A 125 -5.81 16.42 -7.40
N SER A 126 -4.59 16.31 -6.87
CA SER A 126 -3.42 16.09 -7.69
C SER A 126 -3.53 14.76 -8.45
N PRO A 127 -3.06 14.69 -9.70
CA PRO A 127 -3.03 13.42 -10.43
C PRO A 127 -2.13 12.43 -9.68
N HIS A 128 -2.60 11.21 -9.45
CA HIS A 128 -1.85 10.18 -8.73
C HIS A 128 -1.58 8.95 -9.62
N LEU A 129 -2.60 8.21 -10.03
CA LEU A 129 -2.45 6.94 -10.75
C LEU A 129 -2.01 7.14 -12.20
N SER A 130 -2.40 8.27 -12.81
CA SER A 130 -2.05 8.59 -14.19
C SER A 130 -0.59 8.99 -14.38
N ILE A 131 0.09 9.44 -13.33
CA ILE A 131 1.47 9.93 -13.39
C ILE A 131 2.46 9.05 -12.61
N TYR A 132 1.97 8.10 -11.82
CA TYR A 132 2.84 7.23 -11.01
C TYR A 132 3.52 6.18 -11.90
N ALA A 133 4.84 6.04 -11.78
CA ALA A 133 5.59 5.03 -12.51
C ALA A 133 5.25 3.63 -12.03
N PHE A 134 5.07 2.68 -12.96
CA PHE A 134 4.83 1.28 -12.60
C PHE A 134 6.08 0.70 -11.92
N GLN A 135 5.90 0.25 -10.68
CA GLN A 135 6.92 -0.41 -9.87
C GLN A 135 6.53 -1.86 -9.68
N LEU A 136 7.53 -2.74 -9.57
CA LEU A 136 7.29 -4.16 -9.28
C LEU A 136 6.41 -4.31 -8.03
N THR A 137 6.74 -3.59 -6.96
CA THR A 137 6.02 -3.63 -5.68
C THR A 137 4.54 -3.26 -5.78
N SER A 138 4.21 -2.17 -6.49
CA SER A 138 2.82 -1.74 -6.68
C SER A 138 2.03 -2.73 -7.54
N MET A 139 2.65 -3.22 -8.62
CA MET A 139 2.02 -4.23 -9.48
C MET A 139 1.76 -5.54 -8.73
N LEU A 140 2.72 -6.02 -7.94
CA LEU A 140 2.55 -7.24 -7.14
C LEU A 140 1.39 -7.12 -6.14
N SER A 141 1.28 -5.97 -5.46
CA SER A 141 0.17 -5.72 -4.53
C SER A 141 -1.19 -5.72 -5.24
N ILE A 142 -1.29 -5.06 -6.39
CA ILE A 142 -2.51 -5.02 -7.20
C ILE A 142 -2.89 -6.43 -7.68
N THR A 143 -1.94 -7.19 -8.22
CA THR A 143 -2.17 -8.57 -8.66
C THR A 143 -2.58 -9.48 -7.51
N HIS A 144 -2.04 -9.29 -6.30
CA HIS A 144 -2.46 -10.06 -5.12
C HIS A 144 -3.93 -9.82 -4.77
N ARG A 145 -4.41 -8.58 -4.90
CA ARG A 145 -5.83 -8.25 -4.72
C ARG A 145 -6.70 -8.89 -5.80
N PHE A 146 -6.32 -8.78 -7.07
CA PHE A 146 -7.10 -9.36 -8.17
C PHE A 146 -7.14 -10.88 -8.12
N THR A 147 -6.03 -11.55 -7.77
CA THR A 147 -6.01 -13.01 -7.60
C THR A 147 -6.85 -13.45 -6.41
N GLY A 148 -6.87 -12.69 -5.31
CA GLY A 148 -7.79 -12.94 -4.19
C GLY A 148 -9.27 -12.81 -4.59
N LEU A 149 -9.62 -11.75 -5.32
CA LEU A 149 -10.97 -11.57 -5.87
C LEU A 149 -11.36 -12.70 -6.82
N ALA A 150 -10.45 -13.13 -7.70
CA ALA A 150 -10.69 -14.23 -8.62
C ALA A 150 -10.95 -15.54 -7.87
N LEU A 151 -10.14 -15.87 -6.85
CA LEU A 151 -10.31 -17.09 -6.05
C LEU A 151 -11.61 -17.09 -5.26
N THR A 152 -11.95 -15.98 -4.59
CA THR A 152 -13.25 -15.83 -3.92
C THR A 152 -14.39 -15.96 -4.92
N GLY A 153 -14.25 -15.36 -6.10
CA GLY A 153 -15.19 -15.49 -7.21
C GLY A 153 -15.38 -16.95 -7.64
N TYR A 154 -14.30 -17.70 -7.83
CA TYR A 154 -14.35 -19.12 -8.20
C TYR A 154 -15.11 -19.94 -7.16
N ILE A 155 -14.75 -19.81 -5.89
CA ILE A 155 -15.40 -20.56 -4.81
C ILE A 155 -16.88 -20.18 -4.70
N THR A 156 -17.22 -18.89 -4.82
CA THR A 156 -18.60 -18.41 -4.73
C THR A 156 -19.44 -18.92 -5.89
N VAL A 157 -18.93 -18.82 -7.12
CA VAL A 157 -19.64 -19.28 -8.33
C VAL A 157 -19.81 -20.80 -8.32
N LEU A 158 -18.77 -21.56 -7.94
CA LEU A 158 -18.86 -23.02 -7.85
C LEU A 158 -19.79 -23.46 -6.70
N GLY A 159 -19.73 -22.79 -5.56
CA GLY A 159 -20.58 -23.08 -4.40
C GLY A 159 -22.06 -22.80 -4.66
N LEU A 160 -22.37 -21.62 -5.23
CA LEU A 160 -23.75 -21.29 -5.62
C LEU A 160 -24.21 -22.12 -6.81
N GLY A 161 -23.33 -22.38 -7.77
CA GLY A 161 -23.60 -23.25 -8.91
C GLY A 161 -23.97 -24.67 -8.48
N ALA A 162 -23.26 -25.24 -7.52
CA ALA A 162 -23.57 -26.57 -6.99
C ALA A 162 -24.96 -26.65 -6.33
N LEU A 163 -25.48 -25.53 -5.82
CA LEU A 163 -26.82 -25.47 -5.21
C LEU A 163 -27.93 -25.15 -6.22
N ALA A 164 -27.62 -24.36 -7.25
CA ALA A 164 -28.60 -23.85 -8.20
C ALA A 164 -28.71 -24.70 -9.49
N MET A 165 -27.67 -25.47 -9.84
CA MET A 165 -27.66 -26.21 -11.09
C MET A 165 -28.46 -27.53 -11.00
N PRO A 166 -29.17 -27.91 -12.09
CA PRO A 166 -30.06 -29.07 -12.10
C PRO A 166 -29.33 -30.41 -12.22
N HIS A 167 -28.06 -30.41 -12.65
CA HIS A 167 -27.27 -31.60 -12.90
C HIS A 167 -26.09 -31.70 -11.93
N ASP A 168 -25.53 -32.90 -11.82
CA ASP A 168 -24.37 -33.19 -11.00
C ASP A 168 -23.06 -32.77 -11.69
N ALA A 169 -21.96 -32.78 -10.94
CA ALA A 169 -20.66 -32.37 -11.46
C ALA A 169 -20.18 -33.22 -12.65
N THR A 170 -20.53 -34.51 -12.70
CA THR A 170 -20.05 -35.39 -13.78
C THR A 170 -20.62 -34.99 -15.14
N HIS A 171 -21.88 -34.55 -15.19
CA HIS A 171 -22.50 -34.01 -16.40
C HIS A 171 -21.67 -32.86 -16.98
N TYR A 172 -21.32 -31.87 -16.15
CA TYR A 172 -20.54 -30.72 -16.61
C TYR A 172 -19.09 -31.09 -16.98
N LEU A 173 -18.49 -32.07 -16.31
CA LEU A 173 -17.15 -32.55 -16.66
C LEU A 173 -17.12 -33.22 -18.03
N THR A 174 -18.11 -34.05 -18.36
CA THR A 174 -18.20 -34.67 -19.70
C THR A 174 -18.36 -33.64 -20.83
N MET A 175 -18.99 -32.48 -20.56
CA MET A 175 -19.03 -31.38 -21.52
C MET A 175 -17.63 -30.76 -21.77
N LEU A 176 -16.75 -30.76 -20.77
CA LEU A 176 -15.40 -30.23 -20.88
C LEU A 176 -14.44 -31.20 -21.58
N GLU A 177 -14.71 -32.51 -21.55
CA GLU A 177 -13.90 -33.53 -22.23
C GLU A 177 -13.87 -33.36 -23.76
N GLY A 178 -14.88 -32.72 -24.34
CA GLY A 178 -14.93 -32.42 -25.77
C GLY A 178 -14.03 -31.26 -26.22
N LEU A 179 -13.39 -30.55 -25.29
CA LEU A 179 -12.51 -29.43 -25.60
C LEU A 179 -11.16 -29.88 -26.15
N SER A 180 -10.54 -29.05 -27.00
CA SER A 180 -9.20 -29.32 -27.49
C SER A 180 -8.17 -29.26 -26.36
N ALA A 181 -7.14 -30.11 -26.44
CA ALA A 181 -6.03 -30.16 -25.46
C ALA A 181 -5.44 -28.79 -25.08
N PRO A 182 -5.14 -27.86 -26.02
CA PRO A 182 -4.61 -26.54 -25.63
C PRO A 182 -5.63 -25.68 -24.88
N THR A 183 -6.92 -25.80 -25.20
CA THR A 183 -8.00 -25.08 -24.50
C THR A 183 -8.14 -25.59 -23.06
N LEU A 184 -8.11 -26.91 -22.87
CA LEU A 184 -8.18 -27.51 -21.55
C LEU A 184 -6.96 -27.12 -20.70
N LEU A 185 -5.76 -27.12 -21.29
CA LEU A 185 -4.54 -26.68 -20.62
C LEU A 185 -4.61 -25.21 -20.20
N ALA A 186 -5.09 -24.34 -21.08
CA ALA A 186 -5.27 -22.92 -20.78
C ALA A 186 -6.30 -22.70 -19.65
N LEU A 187 -7.40 -23.46 -19.65
CA LEU A 187 -8.40 -23.41 -18.59
C LEU A 187 -7.81 -23.85 -17.24
N LYS A 188 -7.10 -24.99 -17.21
CA LYS A 188 -6.39 -25.47 -16.02
C LYS A 188 -5.41 -24.42 -15.50
N PHE A 189 -4.60 -23.83 -16.38
CA PHE A 189 -3.63 -22.80 -15.98
C PHE A 189 -4.29 -21.54 -15.44
N THR A 190 -5.40 -21.10 -16.06
CA THR A 190 -6.16 -19.92 -15.63
C THR A 190 -6.73 -20.09 -14.24
N LEU A 191 -7.13 -21.32 -13.86
CA LEU A 191 -7.58 -21.63 -12.50
C LEU A 191 -6.40 -21.80 -11.53
N ALA A 192 -5.31 -22.44 -11.96
CA ALA A 192 -4.16 -22.77 -11.12
C ALA A 192 -3.28 -21.56 -10.78
N TYR A 193 -3.05 -20.65 -11.73
CA TYR A 193 -2.11 -19.54 -11.55
C TYR A 193 -2.54 -18.53 -10.48
N PRO A 194 -3.81 -18.07 -10.42
CA PRO A 194 -4.26 -17.19 -9.34
C PRO A 194 -4.09 -17.83 -7.96
N PHE A 195 -4.36 -19.13 -7.83
CA PHE A 195 -4.14 -19.88 -6.59
C PHE A 195 -2.66 -19.89 -6.19
N ALA A 196 -1.79 -20.36 -7.09
CA ALA A 196 -0.36 -20.43 -6.83
C ALA A 196 0.24 -19.06 -6.49
N TYR A 197 -0.10 -18.03 -7.26
CA TYR A 197 0.35 -16.67 -7.02
C TYR A 197 -0.13 -16.13 -5.67
N HIS A 198 -1.43 -16.23 -5.39
CA HIS A 198 -2.02 -15.66 -4.18
C HIS A 198 -1.46 -16.33 -2.92
N THR A 199 -1.31 -17.66 -2.92
CA THR A 199 -0.73 -18.40 -1.80
C THR A 199 0.73 -18.02 -1.56
N VAL A 200 1.58 -18.04 -2.60
CA VAL A 200 3.01 -17.76 -2.44
C VAL A 200 3.24 -16.29 -2.05
N ASN A 201 2.54 -15.36 -2.69
CA ASN A 201 2.65 -13.94 -2.31
C ASN A 201 2.02 -13.66 -0.93
N GLY A 202 0.97 -14.39 -0.54
CA GLY A 202 0.40 -14.34 0.81
C GLY A 202 1.42 -14.74 1.88
N VAL A 203 2.20 -15.81 1.65
CA VAL A 203 3.32 -16.18 2.53
C VAL A 203 4.37 -15.07 2.62
N ARG A 204 4.68 -14.40 1.50
CA ARG A 204 5.57 -13.21 1.51
C ARG A 204 5.00 -12.07 2.35
N HIS A 205 3.70 -11.80 2.27
CA HIS A 205 3.04 -10.81 3.12
C HIS A 205 3.11 -11.19 4.61
N LEU A 206 2.90 -12.47 4.95
CA LEU A 206 3.06 -12.94 6.34
C LEU A 206 4.49 -12.71 6.85
N PHE A 207 5.51 -12.89 6.01
CA PHE A 207 6.89 -12.53 6.40
C PHE A 207 7.06 -11.02 6.65
N TRP A 208 6.38 -10.17 5.90
CA TRP A 208 6.37 -8.72 6.15
C TRP A 208 5.67 -8.35 7.45
N ASP A 209 4.57 -9.03 7.79
CA ASP A 209 3.86 -8.84 9.07
C ASP A 209 4.74 -9.26 10.27
N LEU A 210 5.64 -10.23 10.06
CA LEU A 210 6.67 -10.61 11.03
C LEU A 210 7.88 -9.66 11.06
N GLY A 211 7.86 -8.56 10.30
CA GLY A 211 8.94 -7.57 10.24
C GLY A 211 10.17 -8.01 9.44
N LYS A 212 10.06 -9.04 8.59
CA LYS A 212 11.16 -9.56 7.75
C LYS A 212 11.09 -9.00 6.33
N PHE A 213 12.22 -8.93 5.63
CA PHE A 213 12.31 -8.55 4.21
C PHE A 213 11.73 -7.17 3.85
N LEU A 214 11.93 -6.16 4.72
CA LEU A 214 11.40 -4.80 4.55
C LEU A 214 12.39 -3.82 3.90
N THR A 215 13.64 -4.25 3.65
CA THR A 215 14.57 -3.39 2.89
C THR A 215 14.23 -3.42 1.40
N LEU A 216 14.50 -2.32 0.69
CA LEU A 216 14.15 -2.22 -0.74
C LEU A 216 14.77 -3.35 -1.58
N LYS A 217 16.00 -3.76 -1.27
CA LYS A 217 16.66 -4.88 -1.97
C LYS A 217 15.91 -6.19 -1.74
N GLU A 218 15.57 -6.49 -0.48
CA GLU A 218 14.86 -7.72 -0.12
C GLU A 218 13.45 -7.75 -0.71
N VAL A 219 12.74 -6.62 -0.71
CA VAL A 219 11.40 -6.52 -1.29
C VAL A 219 11.42 -6.89 -2.77
N TYR A 220 12.44 -6.46 -3.53
CA TYR A 220 12.60 -6.80 -4.94
C TYR A 220 13.07 -8.25 -5.14
N THR A 221 14.05 -8.74 -4.37
CA THR A 221 14.53 -10.12 -4.51
C THR A 221 13.44 -11.13 -4.17
N THR A 222 12.72 -10.93 -3.07
CA THR A 222 11.56 -11.75 -2.70
C THR A 222 10.41 -11.62 -3.71
N GLY A 223 10.26 -10.46 -4.35
CA GLY A 223 9.29 -10.24 -5.42
C GLY A 223 9.57 -11.08 -6.66
N TYR A 224 10.82 -11.16 -7.13
CA TYR A 224 11.18 -12.03 -8.24
C TYR A 224 11.17 -13.51 -7.85
N ALA A 225 11.63 -13.84 -6.65
CA ALA A 225 11.62 -15.21 -6.15
C ALA A 225 10.19 -15.77 -6.07
N MET A 226 9.25 -15.00 -5.52
CA MET A 226 7.86 -15.44 -5.41
C MET A 226 7.20 -15.60 -6.81
N LEU A 227 7.53 -14.74 -7.78
CA LEU A 227 7.05 -14.89 -9.17
C LEU A 227 7.52 -16.22 -9.77
N GLY A 228 8.81 -16.53 -9.63
CA GLY A 228 9.36 -17.80 -10.10
C GLY A 228 8.69 -19.01 -9.44
N VAL A 229 8.59 -19.00 -8.10
CA VAL A 229 7.95 -20.09 -7.34
C VAL A 229 6.48 -20.26 -7.73
N SER A 230 5.73 -19.16 -7.87
CA SER A 230 4.33 -19.21 -8.28
C SER A 230 4.13 -19.77 -9.69
N GLY A 231 5.01 -19.41 -10.64
CA GLY A 231 4.98 -19.92 -12.01
C GLY A 231 5.26 -21.42 -12.09
N VAL A 232 6.27 -21.89 -11.34
CA VAL A 232 6.57 -23.33 -11.25
C VAL A 232 5.41 -24.08 -10.61
N LEU A 233 4.88 -23.58 -9.48
CA LEU A 233 3.75 -24.21 -8.79
C LEU A 233 2.52 -24.28 -9.70
N ALA A 234 2.19 -23.20 -10.42
CA ALA A 234 1.08 -23.19 -11.38
C ALA A 234 1.31 -24.19 -12.52
N GLY A 235 2.53 -24.29 -13.05
CA GLY A 235 2.88 -25.26 -14.08
C GLY A 235 2.69 -26.70 -13.62
N VAL A 236 3.14 -27.03 -12.40
CA VAL A 236 2.92 -28.34 -11.79
C VAL A 236 1.43 -28.63 -11.61
N LEU A 237 0.68 -27.70 -11.03
CA LEU A 237 -0.77 -27.85 -10.81
C LEU A 237 -1.56 -28.01 -12.11
N THR A 238 -1.08 -27.41 -13.20
CA THR A 238 -1.70 -27.51 -14.53
C THR A 238 -1.42 -28.87 -15.18
N ALA A 239 -0.25 -29.46 -14.88
CA ALA A 239 0.18 -30.75 -15.43
C ALA A 239 -0.44 -31.97 -14.72
N LEU A 240 -0.91 -31.78 -13.47
CA LEU A 240 -1.72 -32.76 -12.73
C LEU A 240 -3.14 -32.86 -13.31
#